data_AF-A0A3N4H568-F1
#
_entry.id   AF-A0A3N4H568-F1
#
_cell.length_a   1.000
_cell.length_b   1.000
_cell.length_c   1.000
_cell.angle_alpha   90.00
_cell.angle_beta   90.00
_cell.angle_gamma   90.00
#
_symmetry.space_group_name_H-M   'P 1'
#
loop_
_entity.id
_entity.type
_entity.pdbx_description
1 polymer ?
#
loop_
_entity_poly.entity_id
_entity_poly.type
_entity_poly.pdbx_seq_one_letter_code
_entity_poly.pdbx_strand_id
1 'polypeptide(L)'
;MTRADLDALGVTTDVATAAKALGISASAAYKAINDGHFPVRVIPIGGRYTIPTADLRREVLGEITPPADVTDRLDRILSTLDAIVQILKVQSINSIAA
;
A
#
# COMPACT_ATOMS: atom_id res chain seq x y z
N MET A 1 -6.84 0.08 -18.58
CA MET A 1 -7.21 -0.53 -17.29
C MET A 1 -7.59 0.61 -16.34
N THR A 2 -8.63 0.44 -15.52
CA THR A 2 -9.07 1.45 -14.56
C THR A 2 -8.50 1.18 -13.17
N ARG A 3 -8.60 2.16 -12.25
CA ARG A 3 -8.19 1.98 -10.85
C ARG A 3 -8.97 0.86 -10.15
N ALA A 4 -10.29 0.83 -10.35
CA ALA A 4 -11.15 -0.21 -9.80
C ALA A 4 -10.77 -1.61 -10.30
N ASP A 5 -10.35 -1.75 -11.57
CA ASP A 5 -9.86 -3.01 -12.10
C ASP A 5 -8.58 -3.47 -11.40
N LEU A 6 -7.69 -2.54 -11.06
CA LEU A 6 -6.43 -2.82 -10.37
C LEU A 6 -6.68 -3.20 -8.89
N ASP A 7 -7.62 -2.52 -8.24
CA ASP A 7 -8.02 -2.80 -6.85
C ASP A 7 -8.75 -4.15 -6.71
N ALA A 8 -9.41 -4.62 -7.78
CA ALA A 8 -10.05 -5.93 -7.83
C ALA A 8 -9.07 -7.10 -8.07
N LEU A 9 -7.81 -6.81 -8.38
CA LEU A 9 -6.79 -7.85 -8.52
C LEU A 9 -6.46 -8.46 -7.16
N GLY A 10 -6.05 -9.73 -7.17
CA GLY A 10 -5.54 -10.40 -5.98
C GLY A 10 -4.19 -9.84 -5.52
N VAL A 11 -3.56 -10.53 -4.55
CA VAL A 11 -2.24 -10.16 -4.01
C VAL A 11 -1.16 -10.11 -5.10
N THR A 12 -1.32 -10.95 -6.13
CA THR A 12 -0.43 -11.03 -7.27
C THR A 12 -1.19 -11.09 -8.59
N THR A 13 -0.51 -10.76 -9.67
CA THR A 13 -1.03 -10.79 -11.04
C THR A 13 0.03 -11.29 -12.02
N ASP A 14 -0.37 -11.52 -13.27
CA ASP A 14 0.50 -11.97 -14.36
C ASP A 14 1.08 -10.79 -15.17
N VAL A 15 2.06 -11.09 -16.03
CA VAL A 15 2.76 -10.09 -16.87
C VAL A 15 1.84 -9.37 -17.84
N ALA A 16 0.87 -10.07 -18.44
CA ALA A 16 -0.02 -9.43 -19.41
C ALA A 16 -0.97 -8.44 -18.73
N THR A 17 -1.46 -8.78 -17.53
CA THR A 17 -2.27 -7.87 -16.72
C THR A 17 -1.45 -6.68 -16.22
N ALA A 18 -0.23 -6.92 -15.73
CA ALA A 18 0.69 -5.84 -15.35
C ALA A 18 1.03 -4.91 -16.52
N ALA A 19 1.26 -5.45 -17.72
CA ALA A 19 1.52 -4.66 -18.93
C ALA A 19 0.36 -3.73 -19.25
N LYS A 20 -0.89 -4.21 -19.13
CA LYS A 20 -2.10 -3.39 -19.29
C LYS A 20 -2.20 -2.29 -18.22
N ALA A 21 -1.70 -2.53 -17.01
CA ALA A 21 -1.64 -1.51 -15.94
C ALA A 21 -0.69 -0.37 -16.32
N LEU A 22 0.47 -0.76 -16.87
CA LEU A 22 1.55 0.13 -17.26
C LEU A 22 1.32 0.80 -18.62
N GLY A 23 0.26 0.45 -19.34
CA GLY A 23 -0.05 1.01 -20.65
C GLY A 23 0.87 0.53 -21.78
N ILE A 24 1.53 -0.62 -21.62
CA ILE A 24 2.44 -1.22 -22.62
C ILE A 24 1.91 -2.54 -23.16
N SER A 25 2.42 -2.97 -24.32
CA SER A 25 2.08 -4.29 -24.86
C SER A 25 2.69 -5.42 -24.02
N ALA A 26 2.05 -6.59 -24.02
CA ALA A 26 2.57 -7.76 -23.32
C ALA A 26 3.98 -8.15 -23.83
N SER A 27 4.20 -8.08 -25.15
CA SER A 27 5.52 -8.34 -25.74
C SER A 27 6.60 -7.36 -25.27
N ALA A 28 6.27 -6.06 -25.16
CA ALA A 28 7.18 -5.06 -24.61
C ALA A 28 7.47 -5.31 -23.12
N ALA A 29 6.46 -5.74 -22.35
CA ALA A 29 6.65 -6.12 -20.96
C ALA A 29 7.60 -7.31 -20.82
N TYR A 30 7.36 -8.42 -21.54
CA TYR A 30 8.26 -9.57 -21.50
C TYR A 30 9.69 -9.21 -21.93
N LYS A 31 9.86 -8.35 -22.94
CA LYS A 31 11.17 -7.84 -23.34
C LYS A 31 11.84 -7.07 -22.21
N ALA A 32 11.15 -6.12 -21.59
CA ALA A 32 11.68 -5.34 -20.47
C ALA A 32 12.03 -6.22 -19.26
N ILE A 33 11.27 -7.29 -19.00
CA ILE A 33 11.61 -8.29 -17.96
C ILE A 33 12.91 -9.01 -18.31
N ASN A 34 13.04 -9.50 -19.54
CA ASN A 34 14.23 -10.20 -19.99
C ASN A 34 15.48 -9.30 -20.00
N ASP A 35 15.29 -8.03 -20.34
CA ASP A 35 16.34 -7.01 -20.35
C ASP A 35 16.64 -6.49 -18.93
N GLY A 36 15.86 -6.88 -17.91
CA GLY A 36 16.04 -6.45 -16.52
C GLY A 36 15.60 -5.02 -16.20
N HIS A 37 14.84 -4.38 -17.09
CA HIS A 37 14.40 -2.98 -16.98
C HIS A 37 12.90 -2.84 -16.67
N PHE A 38 12.25 -3.92 -16.24
CA PHE A 38 10.84 -3.85 -15.86
C PHE A 38 10.67 -3.02 -14.57
N PRO A 39 9.72 -2.06 -14.52
CA PRO A 39 9.65 -1.06 -13.45
C PRO A 39 9.22 -1.63 -12.09
N VAL A 40 8.65 -2.83 -12.07
CA VAL A 40 8.20 -3.51 -10.84
C VAL A 40 8.92 -4.83 -10.64
N ARG A 41 8.90 -5.33 -9.40
CA ARG A 41 9.48 -6.63 -9.04
C ARG A 41 8.74 -7.76 -9.78
N VAL A 42 9.52 -8.66 -10.37
CA VAL A 42 9.00 -9.86 -11.03
C VAL A 42 9.51 -11.08 -10.29
N ILE A 43 8.58 -11.96 -9.88
CA ILE A 43 8.89 -13.19 -9.14
C ILE A 43 8.67 -14.38 -10.07
N PRO A 44 9.73 -15.06 -10.55
CA PRO A 44 9.58 -16.28 -11.33
C PRO A 44 9.21 -17.45 -10.40
N ILE A 45 8.05 -18.06 -10.63
CA ILE A 45 7.53 -19.21 -9.87
C ILE A 45 7.12 -20.30 -10.86
N GLY A 46 7.81 -21.44 -10.85
CA GLY A 46 7.42 -22.62 -11.65
C GLY A 46 7.29 -22.36 -13.15
N GLY A 47 8.17 -21.54 -13.74
CA GLY A 47 8.14 -21.19 -15.16
C GLY A 47 7.12 -20.11 -15.54
N ARG A 48 6.43 -19.52 -14.56
CA ARG A 48 5.55 -18.36 -14.75
C ARG A 48 6.10 -17.14 -14.01
N TYR A 49 5.84 -15.97 -14.56
CA TYR A 49 6.15 -14.72 -13.88
C TYR A 49 4.95 -14.23 -13.10
N THR A 50 5.16 -13.95 -11.83
CA THR A 50 4.16 -13.42 -10.90
C THR A 50 4.62 -12.04 -10.45
N ILE A 51 3.72 -11.06 -10.53
CA ILE A 51 4.00 -9.66 -10.19
C ILE A 51 3.14 -9.30 -8.98
N PRO A 52 3.72 -8.80 -7.89
CA PRO A 52 2.95 -8.32 -6.75
C PRO A 52 2.11 -7.09 -7.12
N THR A 53 0.81 -7.13 -6.84
CA THR A 53 -0.11 -6.03 -7.14
C THR A 53 0.24 -4.77 -6.33
N ALA A 54 0.82 -4.94 -5.14
CA ALA A 54 1.31 -3.83 -4.32
C ALA A 54 2.39 -3.00 -5.03
N ASP A 55 3.31 -3.63 -5.75
CA ASP A 55 4.35 -2.91 -6.49
C ASP A 55 3.74 -2.17 -7.69
N LEU A 56 2.76 -2.78 -8.38
CA LEU A 56 2.04 -2.12 -9.47
C LEU A 56 1.27 -0.90 -8.99
N ARG A 57 0.58 -0.98 -7.84
CA ARG A 57 -0.14 0.15 -7.27
C ARG A 57 0.81 1.29 -6.89
N ARG A 58 1.99 0.98 -6.34
CA ARG A 58 3.01 1.99 -6.07
C ARG A 58 3.47 2.70 -7.33
N GLU A 59 3.85 1.97 -8.38
CA GLU A 59 4.40 2.60 -9.59
C GLU A 59 3.33 3.31 -10.45
N VAL A 60 2.13 2.73 -10.57
CA VAL A 60 1.07 3.29 -11.44
C VAL A 60 0.25 4.37 -10.75
N LEU A 61 -0.04 4.21 -9.46
CA LEU A 61 -0.91 5.14 -8.71
C LEU A 61 -0.12 6.07 -7.77
N GLY A 62 1.21 5.88 -7.65
CA GLY A 62 2.04 6.66 -6.72
C GLY A 62 1.76 6.35 -5.25
N GLU A 63 1.16 5.18 -4.95
CA GLU A 63 0.78 4.85 -3.59
C GLU A 63 1.99 4.52 -2.72
N ILE A 64 2.10 5.22 -1.60
CA ILE A 64 3.09 4.93 -0.58
C ILE A 64 2.41 4.03 0.44
N THR A 65 2.79 2.76 0.50
CA THR A 65 2.42 1.90 1.63
C THR A 65 3.19 2.40 2.85
N PRO A 66 2.52 2.93 3.89
CA PRO A 66 3.20 3.34 5.11
C PRO A 66 3.86 2.11 5.76
N PRO A 67 5.01 2.28 6.45
CA PRO A 67 5.60 1.17 7.17
C PRO A 67 4.62 0.65 8.23
N ALA A 68 4.66 -0.66 8.47
CA ALA A 68 3.62 -1.37 9.22
C ALA A 68 3.43 -0.84 10.65
N ASP A 69 4.46 -0.19 11.22
CA ASP A 69 4.47 0.36 12.57
C ASP A 69 3.83 1.76 12.69
N VAL A 70 3.57 2.46 11.58
CA VAL A 70 3.02 3.82 11.63
C VAL A 70 1.63 3.80 12.25
N THR A 71 0.78 2.86 11.85
CA THR A 71 -0.57 2.72 12.38
C THR A 71 -0.54 2.43 13.88
N ASP A 72 0.30 1.48 14.31
CA ASP A 72 0.48 1.15 15.73
C ASP A 72 0.96 2.36 16.55
N ARG A 73 1.84 3.17 15.97
CA ARG A 73 2.35 4.39 16.61
C ARG A 73 1.25 5.45 16.72
N LEU A 74 0.42 5.60 15.70
CA LEU A 74 -0.72 6.51 15.73
C LEU A 74 -1.76 6.08 16.77
N ASP A 75 -2.06 4.78 16.86
CA ASP A 75 -2.97 4.25 17.88
C ASP A 75 -2.46 4.53 19.30
N ARG A 76 -1.16 4.38 19.53
CA ARG A 76 -0.54 4.74 20.82
C ARG A 76 -0.67 6.23 21.13
N ILE A 77 -0.46 7.09 20.13
CA ILE A 77 -0.62 8.54 20.30
C ILE A 77 -2.07 8.87 20.65
N LEU A 78 -3.03 8.30 19.92
CA LEU A 78 -4.47 8.52 20.16
C LEU A 78 -4.86 8.08 21.57
N SER A 79 -4.40 6.91 22.01
CA SER A 79 -4.61 6.42 23.37
C SER A 79 -4.04 7.36 24.44
N THR A 80 -2.88 7.97 24.18
CA THR A 80 -2.26 8.94 25.08
C THR A 80 -3.09 10.23 25.16
N LEU A 81 -3.59 10.72 24.03
CA LEU A 81 -4.45 11.91 23.98
C LEU A 81 -5.76 11.70 24.74
N ASP A 82 -6.38 10.53 24.62
CA ASP A 82 -7.59 10.18 25.37
C ASP A 82 -7.35 10.25 26.88
N ALA A 83 -6.22 9.72 27.36
CA ALA A 83 -5.83 9.79 28.76
C ALA A 83 -5.65 11.25 29.24
N ILE A 84 -4.98 12.09 28.43
CA ILE A 84 -4.79 13.52 28.75
C ILE A 84 -6.14 14.22 28.85
N VAL A 85 -7.03 14.01 27.88
CA VAL A 85 -8.37 14.62 27.88
C VAL A 85 -9.16 14.20 29.12
N GLN A 86 -9.04 12.93 29.53
CA GLN A 86 -9.73 12.42 30.71
C GLN A 86 -9.22 13.08 32.00
N ILE A 87 -7.90 13.27 32.13
CA ILE A 87 -7.30 13.97 33.27
C ILE A 87 -7.81 15.41 33.33
N LEU A 88 -7.79 16.13 32.20
CA LEU A 88 -8.24 17.53 32.14
C LEU A 88 -9.71 17.67 32.52
N LYS A 89 -10.57 16.73 32.11
CA LYS A 89 -11.99 16.71 32.52
C LYS A 89 -12.16 16.60 34.04
N VAL A 90 -11.41 15.71 34.70
CA VAL A 90 -11.47 15.55 36.16
C VAL A 90 -11.00 16.80 36.88
N GLN A 91 -9.88 17.40 36.43
CA GLN A 91 -9.37 18.65 36.99
C GLN A 91 -10.39 19.80 36.85
N SER A 92 -11.08 19.88 35.70
CA SER A 92 -12.11 20.89 35.48
C SER A 92 -13.29 20.75 36.44
N ILE A 93 -13.71 19.52 36.78
CA ILE A 93 -14.79 19.28 37.74
C ILE A 93 -14.36 19.67 39.17
N ASN A 94 -13.15 19.25 39.57
CA ASN A 94 -12.63 19.55 40.91
C ASN A 94 -12.43 21.06 41.13
N SER A 95 -12.08 21.81 40.07
CA SER A 95 -11.95 23.27 40.14
C SER A 95 -13.28 24.01 40.32
N ILE A 96 -14.43 23.37 40.10
CA ILE A 96 -15.77 23.96 40.32
C ILE A 96 -16.29 23.61 41.74
N ALA A 97 -15.75 22.55 42.35
CA ALA A 97 -16.16 22.07 43.66
C ALA A 97 -15.34 22.65 44.84
N ALA A 98 -14.28 23.41 44.55
CA ALA A 98 -13.42 24.10 45.53
C ALA A 98 -13.75 25.60 45.56
#